data_AF-A0A6L6UB78-F1
#
_entry.id   AF-A0A6L6UB78-F1
#
_cell.length_a   1.000
_cell.length_b   1.000
_cell.length_c   1.000
_cell.angle_alpha   90.00
_cell.angle_beta   90.00
_cell.angle_gamma   90.00
#
_symmetry.space_group_name_H-M   'P 1'
#
loop_
_entity.id
_entity.type
_entity.pdbx_description
1 polymer ?
#
loop_
_entity_poly.entity_id
_entity_poly.type
_entity_poly.pdbx_seq_one_letter_code
_entity_poly.pdbx_strand_id
1 'polypeptide(L)' 'MISSILILFKFWVGIYSDDEFGELYIFIKHKPIYKTYFYSPRGMSDLQLIEMPKDKQREQLLFDEFILDN' A
#
# COMPACT_ATOMS: atom_id res chain seq x y z
N MET A 1 -18.00 -19.14 -12.50
CA MET A 1 -17.15 -18.38 -13.45
C MET A 1 -16.95 -16.93 -13.02
N ILE A 2 -18.02 -16.19 -12.69
CA ILE A 2 -17.94 -14.79 -12.23
C ILE A 2 -17.14 -14.64 -10.92
N SER A 3 -17.31 -15.56 -9.98
CA SER A 3 -16.61 -15.54 -8.68
C SER A 3 -15.08 -15.61 -8.81
N SER A 4 -14.57 -16.35 -9.80
CA SER A 4 -13.13 -16.48 -10.06
C SER A 4 -12.53 -15.17 -10.56
N ILE A 5 -13.26 -14.44 -11.42
CA ILE A 5 -12.88 -13.10 -11.90
C ILE A 5 -12.78 -12.12 -10.73
N LEU A 6 -13.75 -12.14 -9.80
CA LEU A 6 -13.76 -11.23 -8.65
C LEU A 6 -12.56 -11.47 -7.72
N ILE A 7 -12.18 -12.75 -7.52
CA ILE A 7 -11.01 -13.13 -6.72
C ILE A 7 -9.73 -12.63 -7.39
N LEU A 8 -9.60 -12.76 -8.72
CA LEU A 8 -8.47 -12.24 -9.48
C LEU A 8 -8.37 -10.71 -9.37
N PHE A 9 -9.51 -10.02 -9.44
CA PHE A 9 -9.56 -8.55 -9.35
C PHE A 9 -9.13 -8.03 -7.97
N LYS A 10 -9.39 -8.79 -6.88
CA LYS A 10 -8.95 -8.43 -5.52
C LYS A 10 -7.44 -8.27 -5.40
N PHE A 11 -6.64 -8.95 -6.22
CA PHE A 11 -5.18 -8.78 -6.20
C PHE A 11 -4.71 -7.46 -6.81
N TRP A 12 -5.54 -6.85 -7.67
CA TRP A 12 -5.26 -5.62 -8.40
C TRP A 12 -5.87 -4.37 -7.76
N VAL A 13 -6.80 -4.50 -6.81
CA VAL A 13 -7.39 -3.35 -6.11
C VAL A 13 -6.77 -3.21 -4.73
N GLY A 14 -6.30 -1.99 -4.42
CA GLY A 14 -5.70 -1.61 -3.14
C GLY A 14 -6.44 -0.45 -2.50
N ILE A 15 -6.26 -0.31 -1.20
CA ILE A 15 -6.72 0.82 -0.40
C ILE A 15 -5.51 1.33 0.37
N TYR A 16 -5.32 2.65 0.41
CA TYR A 16 -4.33 3.26 1.29
C TYR A 16 -4.94 4.33 2.18
N SER A 17 -4.36 4.51 3.37
CA SER A 17 -4.68 5.66 4.23
C SER A 17 -3.71 6.79 3.95
N ASP A 18 -4.24 7.99 3.77
CA ASP A 18 -3.42 9.20 3.79
C ASP A 18 -3.06 9.56 5.24
N ASP A 19 -1.80 9.94 5.45
CA ASP A 19 -1.25 10.22 6.78
C ASP A 19 -1.63 11.62 7.28
N GLU A 20 -2.13 12.49 6.40
CA GLU A 20 -2.52 13.88 6.74
C GLU A 20 -3.95 13.98 7.30
N PHE A 21 -4.89 13.18 6.78
CA PHE A 21 -6.30 13.22 7.21
C PHE A 21 -6.88 11.86 7.62
N GLY A 22 -6.11 10.77 7.55
CA GLY A 22 -6.59 9.41 7.85
C GLY A 22 -7.65 8.92 6.86
N GLU A 23 -7.80 9.59 5.73
CA GLU A 23 -8.77 9.25 4.70
C GLU A 23 -8.34 8.03 3.91
N LEU A 24 -9.31 7.22 3.49
CA LEU A 24 -9.07 5.99 2.74
C LEU A 24 -9.27 6.23 1.25
N TYR A 25 -8.23 5.94 0.48
CA TYR A 25 -8.20 6.09 -0.96
C TYR A 25 -8.11 4.73 -1.63
N ILE A 26 -8.94 4.50 -2.66
CA ILE A 26 -8.92 3.27 -3.45
C ILE A 26 -8.07 3.52 -4.69
N PHE A 27 -7.18 2.57 -5.00
CA PHE A 27 -6.31 2.64 -6.17
C PHE A 27 -6.18 1.29 -6.87
N ILE A 28 -5.77 1.32 -8.13
CA ILE A 28 -5.44 0.12 -8.92
C ILE A 28 -3.93 -0.10 -8.80
N LYS A 29 -3.55 -1.28 -8.32
CA LYS A 29 -2.17 -1.73 -8.22
C LYS A 29 -1.65 -2.07 -9.61
N HIS A 30 -0.43 -1.67 -9.93
CA HIS A 30 0.21 -2.06 -11.19
C HIS A 30 0.68 -3.54 -11.20
N LYS A 31 0.73 -4.20 -10.03
CA LYS A 31 1.18 -5.59 -9.85
C LYS A 31 0.25 -6.37 -8.91
N PRO A 32 -0.03 -7.67 -9.16
CA PRO A 32 -0.88 -8.46 -8.29
C PRO A 32 -0.18 -8.80 -6.97
N ILE A 33 -0.77 -8.39 -5.85
CA ILE A 33 -0.32 -8.74 -4.50
C ILE A 33 -1.51 -9.00 -3.57
N TYR A 34 -1.35 -9.94 -2.63
CA TYR A 34 -2.40 -10.30 -1.68
C TYR A 34 -2.74 -9.17 -0.69
N LYS A 35 -1.80 -8.27 -0.44
CA LYS A 35 -1.96 -7.10 0.44
C LYS A 35 -2.97 -6.13 -0.16
N THR A 36 -4.04 -5.85 0.57
CA THR A 36 -5.08 -4.90 0.15
C THR A 36 -4.86 -3.52 0.76
N TYR A 37 -4.37 -3.45 2.00
CA TYR A 37 -4.21 -2.21 2.75
C TYR A 37 -2.75 -1.76 2.75
N PHE A 38 -2.51 -0.51 2.36
CA PHE A 38 -1.22 0.16 2.36
C PHE A 38 -1.30 1.38 3.27
N TYR A 39 -0.25 1.64 4.02
CA TYR A 39 -0.11 2.86 4.82
C TYR A 39 1.36 3.23 4.80
N SER A 40 1.69 4.51 5.01
CA SER A 40 3.08 4.92 5.11
C SER A 40 3.48 4.92 6.59
N PRO A 41 4.37 4.00 7.04
CA PRO A 41 4.78 3.95 8.44
C PRO A 41 5.54 5.19 8.90
N ARG A 42 6.09 5.95 7.94
CA ARG A 42 6.76 7.22 8.20
C ARG A 42 5.75 8.34 8.42
N GLY A 43 4.64 8.37 7.71
CA GLY A 43 3.73 9.51 7.76
C GLY A 43 4.44 10.81 7.43
N MET A 44 4.20 11.82 8.26
CA MET A 44 4.89 13.10 8.24
C MET A 44 6.25 13.08 8.95
N SER A 45 6.75 11.91 9.36
CA SER A 45 8.02 11.81 10.07
C SER A 45 9.21 11.81 9.11
N ASP A 46 10.23 12.63 9.42
CA ASP A 46 11.50 12.69 8.70
C ASP A 46 12.41 11.46 8.90
N LEU A 47 11.93 10.41 9.59
CA LEU A 47 12.70 9.18 9.83
C LEU A 47 13.26 8.61 8.53
N GLN A 48 14.54 8.26 8.49
CA GLN A 48 15.12 7.55 7.34
C GLN A 48 14.66 6.09 7.28
N LEU A 49 14.61 5.51 6.08
CA LEU A 49 14.24 4.09 5.88
C LEU A 49 15.08 3.18 6.78
N ILE A 50 16.38 3.44 6.87
CA ILE A 50 17.32 2.64 7.67
C ILE A 50 17.07 2.71 9.18
N GLU A 51 16.40 3.76 9.66
CA GLU A 51 16.10 3.97 11.08
C GLU A 51 14.83 3.23 11.52
N MET A 52 14.03 2.75 10.56
CA MET A 52 12.81 2.00 10.86
C MET A 52 13.10 0.52 11.17
N PRO A 53 12.28 -0.14 12.00
CA PRO A 53 12.27 -1.60 12.11
C PRO A 53 12.04 -2.26 10.74
N LYS A 54 12.65 -3.43 10.50
CA LYS A 54 12.58 -4.15 9.21
C LYS A 54 11.15 -4.33 8.68
N ASP A 55 10.18 -4.58 9.57
CA ASP A 55 8.78 -4.74 9.19
C ASP A 55 8.20 -3.43 8.63
N LYS A 56 8.50 -2.29 9.29
CA LYS A 56 8.09 -0.97 8.82
C LYS A 56 8.84 -0.52 7.56
N GLN A 57 10.11 -0.90 7.42
CA GLN A 57 10.86 -0.66 6.17
C GLN A 57 10.16 -1.30 4.99
N ARG A 58 9.76 -2.58 5.13
CA ARG A 58 9.06 -3.30 4.08
C ARG A 58 7.71 -2.66 3.74
N GLU A 59 6.97 -2.22 4.75
CA GLU A 59 5.69 -1.54 4.55
C GLU A 59 5.85 -0.21 3.81
N GLN A 60 6.86 0.59 4.18
CA GLN A 60 7.17 1.83 3.46
C GLN A 60 7.59 1.55 2.02
N LEU A 61 8.46 0.58 1.76
CA LEU A 61 8.87 0.23 0.39
C LEU A 61 7.68 -0.19 -0.48
N LEU A 62 6.73 -0.94 0.10
CA LEU A 62 5.48 -1.30 -0.59
C LEU A 62 4.57 -0.09 -0.80
N PHE A 63 4.52 0.85 0.14
CA PHE A 63 3.77 2.08 -0.04
C PHE A 63 4.39 2.92 -1.16
N ASP A 64 5.71 3.10 -1.15
CA ASP A 64 6.44 3.85 -2.17
C ASP A 64 6.23 3.21 -3.56
N GLU A 65 6.40 1.88 -3.68
CA GLU A 65 6.22 1.14 -4.95
C GLU A 65 4.79 1.23 -5.51
N PHE A 66 3.77 1.12 -4.65
CA PHE A 66 2.37 1.00 -5.12
C PHE A 66 1.59 2.33 -5.13
N ILE A 67 2.00 3.32 -4.35
CA ILE A 67 1.29 4.60 -4.16
C ILE A 67 2.06 5.78 -4.74
N LEU A 68 3.36 5.90 -4.47
CA LEU A 68 4.14 7.08 -4.87
C LEU A 68 4.72 6.96 -6.29
N ASP A 69 5.24 5.78 -6.65
CA ASP A 69 5.86 5.49 -7.96
C ASP A 69 4.85 4.95 -9.00
N ASN A 70 3.54 5.11 -8.76
CA ASN A 70 2.46 4.58 -9.62
C ASN A 70 2.16 5.47 -10.83
#